data_AF-A0A5P9CYV8-F1
#
_entry.id   AF-A0A5P9CYV8-F1
#
_cell.length_a   1.000
_cell.length_b   1.000
_cell.length_c   1.000
_cell.angle_alpha   90.00
_cell.angle_beta   90.00
_cell.angle_gamma   90.00
#
_symmetry.space_group_name_H-M   'P 1'
#
loop_
_entity.id
_entity.type
_entity.pdbx_description
1 polymer ?
#
loop_
_entity_poly.entity_id
_entity_poly.type
_entity_poly.pdbx_seq_one_letter_code
_entity_poly.pdbx_strand_id
1 'polypeptide(L)' 'MLEKLETGRAGATQVHREASIGSREYDLATYATEAIDELADKLSGEEQCLHAKPANTPGSER' A
#
# COMPACT_ATOMS: atom_id res chain seq x y z
N MET A 1 -12.06 5.35 14.88
CA MET A 1 -11.20 6.36 14.20
C MET A 1 -10.69 5.84 12.85
N LEU A 2 -10.38 4.55 12.74
CA LEU A 2 -9.89 3.94 11.50
C LEU A 2 -10.97 3.59 10.45
N GLU A 3 -12.26 3.53 10.80
CA GLU A 3 -13.35 3.15 9.87
C GLU A 3 -13.39 3.96 8.56
N LYS A 4 -13.05 5.26 8.63
CA LYS A 4 -12.96 6.12 7.44
C LYS A 4 -11.75 5.77 6.57
N LEU A 5 -10.64 5.38 7.20
CA LEU A 5 -9.44 4.91 6.51
C LEU A 5 -9.70 3.55 5.86
N GLU A 6 -10.36 2.62 6.56
CA GLU A 6 -10.79 1.33 6.00
C GLU A 6 -11.68 1.51 4.77
N THR A 7 -12.64 2.43 4.83
CA THR A 7 -13.51 2.76 3.70
C THR A 7 -12.71 3.32 2.51
N GLY A 8 -11.78 4.24 2.77
CA GLY A 8 -10.88 4.79 1.74
C GLY A 8 -10.00 3.71 1.11
N ARG A 9 -9.46 2.81 1.94
CA ARG A 9 -8.62 1.69 1.51
C ARG A 9 -9.37 0.70 0.64
N ALA A 10 -10.61 0.37 1.01
CA ALA A 10 -11.48 -0.48 0.21
C ALA A 10 -11.76 0.15 -1.17
N GLY A 11 -12.02 1.45 -1.22
CA GLY A 11 -12.19 2.19 -2.47
C GLY A 11 -10.95 2.18 -3.35
N ALA A 12 -9.77 2.45 -2.78
CA ALA A 12 -8.51 2.40 -3.52
C ALA A 12 -8.23 0.97 -4.05
N THR A 13 -8.48 -0.05 -3.23
CA THR A 13 -8.33 -1.46 -3.64
C THR A 13 -9.27 -1.82 -4.79
N GLN A 14 -10.50 -1.31 -4.78
CA GLN A 14 -11.44 -1.54 -5.87
C GLN A 14 -10.93 -0.93 -7.19
N VAL A 15 -10.49 0.33 -7.16
CA VAL A 15 -9.90 0.98 -8.35
C VAL A 15 -8.68 0.22 -8.84
N HIS A 16 -7.81 -0.23 -7.93
CA HIS A 16 -6.62 -1.01 -8.27
C HIS A 16 -6.97 -2.36 -8.95
N ARG A 17 -8.09 -2.99 -8.56
CA ARG A 17 -8.58 -4.25 -9.17
C ARG A 17 -9.21 -4.05 -10.54
N GLU A 18 -9.84 -2.91 -10.77
CA GLU A 18 -10.57 -2.62 -12.00
C GLU A 18 -9.72 -1.90 -13.05
N ALA A 19 -8.67 -1.20 -12.62
CA ALA A 19 -7.75 -0.49 -13.50
C ALA A 19 -6.77 -1.43 -14.21
N SER A 20 -6.40 -1.07 -15.44
CA SER A 20 -5.34 -1.76 -16.17
C SER A 20 -4.00 -1.54 -15.49
N ILE A 21 -3.22 -2.61 -15.32
CA ILE A 21 -1.87 -2.54 -14.74
C ILE A 21 -1.02 -1.55 -15.55
N GLY A 22 -0.38 -0.61 -14.85
CA GLY A 22 0.42 0.47 -15.45
C GLY A 22 -0.39 1.64 -16.00
N SER A 23 -1.71 1.68 -15.78
CA SER A 23 -2.50 2.89 -15.99
C SER A 23 -2.31 3.87 -14.84
N ARG A 24 -2.59 5.15 -15.10
CA ARG A 24 -2.48 6.20 -14.09
C ARG A 24 -3.38 5.93 -12.89
N GLU A 25 -4.57 5.39 -13.11
CA GLU A 25 -5.53 5.03 -12.08
C GLU A 25 -5.00 3.90 -11.20
N TYR A 26 -4.36 2.90 -11.79
CA TYR A 26 -3.71 1.80 -11.07
C TYR A 26 -2.58 2.31 -10.15
N ASP A 27 -1.72 3.20 -10.69
CA ASP A 27 -0.61 3.78 -9.94
C ASP A 27 -1.10 4.69 -8.80
N LEU A 28 -2.10 5.54 -9.08
CA LEU A 28 -2.70 6.40 -8.06
C LEU A 28 -3.44 5.62 -6.98
N ALA A 29 -4.11 4.53 -7.34
CA ALA A 29 -4.77 3.65 -6.37
C ALA A 29 -3.76 2.92 -5.47
N THR A 30 -2.61 2.54 -6.02
CA THR A 30 -1.49 1.99 -5.26
C THR A 30 -0.97 3.01 -4.25
N TYR A 31 -0.63 4.21 -4.72
CA TYR A 31 -0.17 5.31 -3.85
C TYR A 31 -1.17 5.65 -2.76
N ALA A 32 -2.46 5.72 -3.09
CA ALA A 32 -3.51 6.00 -2.12
C ALA A 32 -3.61 4.90 -1.05
N THR A 33 -3.44 3.63 -1.43
CA THR A 33 -3.46 2.52 -0.49
C THR A 33 -2.29 2.60 0.49
N GLU A 34 -1.07 2.84 -0.02
CA GLU A 34 0.13 3.00 0.81
C GLU A 34 0.00 4.18 1.80
N ALA A 35 -0.49 5.33 1.33
CA ALA A 35 -0.68 6.50 2.19
C ALA A 35 -1.74 6.28 3.28
N ILE A 36 -2.79 5.52 2.98
CA ILE A 36 -3.83 5.17 3.96
C ILE A 36 -3.27 4.19 5.00
N ASP A 37 -2.50 3.20 4.57
CA ASP A 37 -1.88 2.22 5.46
C ASP A 37 -0.86 2.92 6.38
N GLU A 38 -0.02 3.82 5.86
CA GLU A 38 0.91 4.64 6.67
C GLU A 38 0.18 5.54 7.67
N LEU A 39 -0.93 6.15 7.28
CA LEU A 39 -1.72 6.99 8.17
C LEU A 39 -2.41 6.16 9.27
N ALA A 40 -2.93 4.98 8.92
CA ALA A 40 -3.52 4.06 9.88
C ALA A 40 -2.50 3.60 10.91
N ASP A 41 -1.28 3.26 10.47
CA ASP A 41 -0.14 2.88 11.31
C ASP A 41 0.18 3.96 12.36
N LYS A 42 0.38 5.20 11.90
CA LYS A 42 0.67 6.36 12.77
C LYS A 42 -0.45 6.66 13.76
N LEU A 43 -1.71 6.43 13.39
CA LEU A 43 -2.86 6.69 14.27
C LEU A 43 -3.12 5.56 15.27
N SER A 44 -2.80 4.32 14.90
CA SER A 44 -2.93 3.16 15.79
C SER A 44 -1.82 3.11 16.84
N GLY A 45 -0.66 3.72 16.56
CA GLY A 45 0.51 3.63 17.43
C GLY A 45 1.13 2.22 17.47
N GLU A 46 0.58 1.30 16.67
CA GLU A 46 1.20 0.04 16.31
C GLU A 46 1.99 0.32 15.05
N GLU A 47 3.30 0.55 15.17
CA GLU A 47 4.20 0.60 14.03
C GLU A 47 4.29 -0.82 13.44
N GLN A 48 3.31 -1.21 12.63
CA GLN A 48 3.42 -2.35 11.74
C GLN A 48 4.34 -1.93 10.60
N CYS A 49 5.63 -1.97 10.90
CA CYS A 49 6.73 -1.92 9.94
C CYS A 49 6.47 -2.88 8.76
N LEU A 50 5.75 -2.41 7.73
CA LEU A 50 5.58 -3.10 6.44
C LEU A 50 6.80 -2.92 5.54
N HIS A 51 7.93 -2.49 6.10
CA HIS A 51 9.25 -2.60 5.49
C HIS A 51 10.03 -3.79 6.07
N ALA A 52 9.37 -4.92 6.30
CA ALA A 52 10.07 -6.18 6.50
C ALA A 52 10.61 -6.69 5.16
N LYS A 53 11.84 -6.24 4.87
CA LYS A 53 12.86 -6.83 4.00
C LYS A 53 12.87 -6.32 2.55
N PRO A 54 13.91 -5.57 2.11
CA PRO A 54 14.24 -5.51 0.69
C PRO A 54 14.49 -6.94 0.20
N ALA A 55 14.11 -7.25 -1.04
CA ALA A 55 14.46 -8.51 -1.66
C ALA A 55 15.98 -8.71 -1.52
N ASN A 56 16.38 -9.60 -0.61
CA ASN A 56 17.77 -10.02 -0.50
C ASN A 56 17.99 -10.97 -1.69
N THR A 57 18.13 -10.39 -2.88
CA THR A 57 18.67 -11.07 -4.04
C THR A 57 20.12 -11.35 -3.65
N PRO A 58 20.52 -12.62 -3.40
CA PRO A 58 21.94 -12.89 -3.25
C PRO A 58 22.58 -12.54 -4.59
N GLY A 59 23.42 -11.51 -4.60
CA GLY A 59 24.39 -11.35 -5.66
C GLY A 59 25.22 -12.62 -5.71
N SER A 60 25.05 -13.42 -6.76
CA SER A 60 26.00 -14.48 -7.08
C SER A 60 26.56 -14.19 -8.45
N GLU A 61 27.78 -13.68 -8.40
CA GLU A 61 28.77 -13.71 -9.46
C GLU A 61 28.76 -15.06 -10.18
N ARG A 62 28.77 -15.01 -11.51
CA ARG A 62 29.57 -15.89 -12.39
C ARG A 62 29.66 -15.31 -13.79
#